data_AF-A0A645D502-F1
#
_entry.id   AF-A0A645D502-F1
#
_cell.length_a   1.000
_cell.length_b   1.000
_cell.length_c   1.000
_cell.angle_alpha   90.00
_cell.angle_beta   90.00
_cell.angle_gamma   90.00
#
_symmetry.space_group_name_H-M   'P 1'
#
loop_
_entity.id
_entity.type
_entity.pdbx_description
1 polymer ?
#
loop_
_entity_poly.entity_id
_entity_poly.type
_entity_poly.pdbx_seq_one_letter_code
_entity_poly.pdbx_strand_id
1 'polypeptide(L)'
;MQNYRVNSIEELQQLQDMRNDAAVAALQKWQQHIDTHAGLPSITDAGDYEKIQQTLLNLNEAVATLSSDIQRLDNQYDAAYRNLASLEGKGMVNIAEEELNLRELQEQKQTLEFTAQAYALAHRELKEAVSEYKQSYHSRLEARITHYCQQITPEKHRKVMLDEQFNLSVSEEGRPVSLSQLSKGARDQIYLSVRFAVADLLAENYALPIILDDSFTTSDATRLTSMKSIIDAEAANRQFILLAHDTLYTQWGTQIRIDKE
;
A
#
# COMPACT_ATOMS: atom_id res chain seq x y z
N MET A 1 45.49 46.70 -84.33
CA MET A 1 45.01 47.82 -85.18
C MET A 1 44.71 47.26 -86.56
N GLN A 2 43.43 47.11 -86.92
CA GLN A 2 43.04 46.72 -88.28
C GLN A 2 43.17 47.95 -89.19
N ASN A 3 43.99 47.86 -90.25
CA ASN A 3 44.12 48.89 -91.27
C ASN A 3 42.85 48.89 -92.14
N TYR A 4 41.95 49.84 -91.92
CA TYR A 4 40.81 50.08 -92.80
C TYR A 4 41.28 50.96 -93.96
N ARG A 5 41.68 50.34 -95.08
CA ARG A 5 41.80 51.04 -96.37
C ARG A 5 40.41 51.10 -96.98
N VAL A 6 39.93 52.32 -97.18
CA VAL A 6 38.58 52.59 -97.68
C VAL A 6 38.74 53.31 -99.02
N ASN A 7 38.15 52.78 -100.09
CA ASN A 7 38.40 53.24 -101.46
C ASN A 7 37.32 54.20 -101.99
N SER A 8 36.27 54.47 -101.21
CA SER A 8 35.24 55.48 -101.51
C SER A 8 34.64 56.09 -100.24
N ILE A 9 34.03 57.28 -100.36
CA ILE A 9 33.29 57.92 -99.26
C ILE A 9 32.12 57.04 -98.79
N GLU A 10 31.50 56.30 -99.72
CA GLU A 10 30.39 55.38 -99.43
C GLU A 10 30.82 54.19 -98.57
N GLU A 11 31.99 53.59 -98.82
CA GLU A 11 32.52 52.51 -97.97
C GLU A 11 32.85 53.00 -96.54
N LEU A 12 33.23 54.27 -96.40
CA LEU A 12 33.55 54.87 -95.11
C LEU A 12 32.28 55.13 -94.29
N GLN A 13 31.22 55.58 -94.96
CA GLN A 13 29.89 55.69 -94.37
C GLN A 13 29.34 54.34 -93.96
N GLN A 14 29.46 53.30 -94.79
CA GLN A 14 29.03 51.94 -94.42
C GLN A 14 29.78 51.41 -93.18
N LEU A 15 31.09 51.63 -93.09
CA LEU A 15 31.86 51.24 -91.91
C LEU A 15 31.48 52.03 -90.64
N GLN A 16 31.19 53.32 -90.79
CA GLN A 16 30.70 54.16 -89.69
C GLN A 16 29.32 53.69 -89.22
N ASP A 17 28.42 53.39 -90.14
CA ASP A 17 27.08 52.89 -89.84
C ASP A 17 27.16 51.52 -89.13
N MET A 18 27.97 50.59 -89.65
CA MET A 18 28.21 49.31 -88.99
C MET A 18 28.78 49.45 -87.56
N ARG A 19 29.64 50.44 -87.33
CA ARG A 19 30.22 50.70 -86.00
C ARG A 19 29.22 51.34 -85.06
N ASN A 20 28.38 52.25 -85.57
CA ASN A 20 27.29 52.84 -84.82
C ASN A 20 26.27 51.77 -84.43
N ASP A 21 25.88 50.90 -85.36
CA ASP A 21 24.98 49.77 -85.10
C ASP A 21 25.55 48.83 -84.04
N ALA A 22 26.85 48.51 -84.10
CA ALA A 22 27.52 47.69 -83.10
C ALA A 22 27.56 48.37 -81.71
N ALA A 23 27.77 49.68 -81.65
CA ALA A 23 27.77 50.46 -80.42
C ALA A 23 26.36 50.53 -79.80
N VAL A 24 25.34 50.74 -80.63
CA VAL A 24 23.92 50.72 -80.21
C VAL A 24 23.53 49.34 -79.68
N ALA A 25 23.94 48.27 -80.37
CA ALA A 25 23.68 46.90 -79.92
C ALA A 25 24.37 46.59 -78.57
N ALA A 26 25.58 47.12 -78.34
CA ALA A 26 26.28 46.97 -77.06
C ALA A 26 25.58 47.73 -75.92
N LEU A 27 25.13 48.97 -76.17
CA LEU A 27 24.36 49.77 -75.20
C LEU A 27 23.02 49.12 -74.88
N GLN A 28 22.31 48.58 -75.87
CA GLN A 28 21.07 47.83 -75.65
C GLN A 28 21.27 46.61 -74.77
N LYS A 29 22.34 45.82 -75.01
CA LYS A 29 22.68 44.67 -74.16
C LYS A 29 22.95 45.09 -72.72
N TRP A 30 23.68 46.20 -72.53
CA TRP A 30 23.97 46.71 -71.19
C TRP A 30 22.69 47.18 -70.47
N GLN A 31 21.82 47.92 -71.17
CA GLN A 31 20.54 48.33 -70.63
C GLN A 31 19.68 47.12 -70.23
N GLN A 32 19.63 46.10 -71.09
CA GLN A 32 18.92 44.85 -70.79
C GLN A 32 19.46 44.14 -69.54
N HIS A 33 20.78 44.18 -69.31
CA HIS A 33 21.39 43.64 -68.10
C HIS A 33 21.02 44.42 -66.83
N ILE A 34 20.92 45.75 -66.91
CA ILE A 34 20.44 46.62 -65.81
C ILE A 34 18.98 46.32 -65.50
N ASP A 35 18.14 46.17 -66.52
CA ASP A 35 16.71 45.86 -66.36
C ASP A 35 16.49 44.46 -65.75
N THR A 36 17.37 43.49 -66.04
CA THR A 36 17.30 42.15 -65.43
C THR A 36 17.87 42.08 -64.02
N HIS A 37 18.77 43.00 -63.64
CA HIS A 37 19.46 42.99 -62.36
C HIS A 37 19.29 44.34 -61.67
N ALA A 38 18.18 44.49 -60.94
CA ALA A 38 17.87 45.68 -60.17
C ALA A 38 19.02 46.01 -59.19
N GLY A 39 19.58 47.22 -59.31
CA GLY A 39 20.70 47.70 -58.47
C GLY A 39 22.03 47.92 -59.20
N LEU A 40 22.13 47.60 -60.49
CA LEU A 40 23.27 47.98 -61.32
C LEU A 40 23.24 49.49 -61.64
N PRO A 41 24.39 50.20 -61.68
CA PRO A 41 24.45 51.62 -62.00
C PRO A 41 23.99 51.90 -63.43
N SER A 42 23.29 53.03 -63.62
CA SER A 42 22.79 53.48 -64.93
C SER A 42 23.94 53.78 -65.90
N ILE A 43 23.69 53.64 -67.21
CA ILE A 43 24.62 54.03 -68.29
C ILE A 43 25.08 55.50 -68.16
N THR A 44 24.26 56.36 -67.53
CA THR A 44 24.58 57.78 -67.25
C THR A 44 25.55 57.98 -66.09
N ASP A 45 25.67 57.02 -65.16
CA ASP A 45 26.54 57.09 -63.98
C ASP A 45 27.91 56.42 -64.21
N ALA A 46 28.13 55.84 -65.40
CA ALA A 46 29.32 55.07 -65.75
C ALA A 46 30.65 55.85 -65.69
N GLY A 47 30.59 57.18 -65.71
CA GLY A 47 31.77 58.06 -65.59
C GLY A 47 32.14 58.42 -64.14
N ASP A 48 31.28 58.11 -63.17
CA ASP A 48 31.42 58.55 -61.77
C ASP A 48 31.80 57.37 -60.87
N TYR A 49 33.08 57.00 -60.94
CA TYR A 49 33.66 55.85 -60.24
C TYR A 49 33.43 55.91 -58.72
N GLU A 50 33.42 57.11 -58.13
CA GLU A 50 33.23 57.32 -56.69
C GLU A 50 31.80 56.95 -56.24
N LYS A 51 30.79 57.32 -57.03
CA LYS A 51 29.38 56.97 -56.77
C LYS A 51 29.12 55.46 -56.89
N ILE A 52 29.78 54.81 -57.85
CA ILE A 52 29.71 53.34 -58.00
C ILE A 52 30.37 52.64 -56.81
N GLN A 53 31.54 53.11 -56.36
CA GLN A 53 32.21 52.56 -55.17
C GLN A 53 31.36 52.69 -53.91
N GLN A 54 30.72 53.86 -53.69
CA GLN A 54 29.82 54.08 -52.56
C GLN A 54 28.61 53.13 -52.60
N THR A 55 28.03 52.93 -53.77
CA THR A 55 26.89 52.01 -53.95
C THR A 55 27.29 50.56 -53.64
N LEU A 56 28.49 50.15 -54.07
CA LEU A 56 29.04 48.82 -53.83
C LEU A 56 29.34 48.60 -52.33
N LEU A 57 29.89 49.62 -51.65
CA LEU A 57 30.09 49.63 -50.20
C LEU A 57 28.76 49.45 -49.45
N ASN A 58 27.76 50.25 -49.77
CA ASN A 58 26.43 50.17 -49.16
C ASN A 58 25.77 48.80 -49.39
N LEU A 59 25.91 48.25 -50.60
CA LEU A 59 25.36 46.94 -50.92
C LEU A 59 26.08 45.82 -50.18
N ASN A 60 27.40 45.90 -50.02
CA ASN A 60 28.17 44.95 -49.21
C ASN A 60 27.81 45.02 -47.73
N GLU A 61 27.59 46.21 -47.18
CA GLU A 61 27.09 46.37 -45.81
C GLU A 61 25.67 45.81 -45.66
N ALA A 62 24.79 46.02 -46.65
CA ALA A 62 23.47 45.41 -46.67
C ALA A 62 23.54 43.87 -46.75
N VAL A 63 24.43 43.32 -47.57
CA VAL A 63 24.64 41.86 -47.64
C VAL A 63 25.17 41.31 -46.31
N ALA A 64 26.10 42.01 -45.66
CA ALA A 64 26.65 41.61 -44.37
C ALA A 64 25.58 41.63 -43.26
N THR A 65 24.74 42.66 -43.23
CA THR A 65 23.62 42.76 -42.28
C THR A 65 22.58 41.66 -42.53
N LEU A 66 22.14 41.46 -43.78
CA LEU A 66 21.21 40.38 -44.12
C LEU A 66 21.78 39.00 -43.77
N SER A 67 23.07 38.76 -44.03
CA SER A 67 23.72 37.49 -43.65
C SER A 67 23.71 37.28 -42.14
N SER A 68 23.92 38.34 -41.35
CA SER A 68 23.84 38.25 -39.89
C SER A 68 22.40 37.98 -39.41
N ASP A 69 21.41 38.56 -40.07
CA ASP A 69 20.00 38.37 -39.75
C ASP A 69 19.53 36.95 -40.06
N ILE A 70 19.97 36.36 -41.18
CA ILE A 70 19.74 34.95 -41.53
C ILE A 70 20.33 34.05 -40.45
N GLN A 71 21.58 34.28 -40.05
CA GLN A 71 22.22 33.48 -39.00
C GLN A 71 21.51 33.62 -37.65
N ARG A 72 21.00 34.81 -37.32
CA ARG A 72 20.19 35.01 -36.11
C ARG A 72 18.87 34.25 -36.18
N LEU A 73 18.16 34.31 -37.32
CA LEU A 73 16.90 33.61 -37.53
C LEU A 73 17.07 32.09 -37.47
N ASP A 74 18.16 31.57 -38.03
CA ASP A 74 18.48 30.14 -38.02
C ASP A 74 18.71 29.65 -36.58
N ASN A 75 19.48 30.41 -35.80
CA ASN A 75 19.65 30.12 -34.36
C ASN A 75 18.33 30.18 -33.58
N GLN A 76 17.44 31.12 -33.91
CA GLN A 76 16.11 31.21 -33.30
C GLN A 76 15.22 30.02 -33.69
N TYR A 77 15.27 29.58 -34.94
CA TYR A 77 14.56 28.41 -35.42
C TYR A 77 15.04 27.15 -34.70
N ASP A 78 16.35 26.94 -34.61
CA ASP A 78 16.93 25.81 -33.89
C ASP A 78 16.56 25.79 -32.41
N ALA A 79 16.58 26.96 -31.76
CA ALA A 79 16.17 27.08 -30.36
C ALA A 79 14.68 26.75 -30.18
N ALA A 80 13.82 27.25 -31.07
CA ALA A 80 12.39 26.94 -31.07
C ALA A 80 12.13 25.45 -31.36
N TYR A 81 12.86 24.85 -32.30
CA TYR A 81 12.76 23.44 -32.65
C TYR A 81 13.20 22.53 -31.48
N ARG A 82 14.29 22.87 -30.80
CA ARG A 82 14.73 22.15 -29.58
C ARG A 82 13.73 22.31 -28.44
N ASN A 83 13.12 23.48 -28.26
CA ASN A 83 12.08 23.68 -27.27
C ASN A 83 10.83 22.84 -27.58
N LEU A 84 10.43 22.79 -28.84
CA LEU A 84 9.31 21.97 -29.30
C LEU A 84 9.61 20.48 -29.10
N ALA A 85 10.79 20.01 -29.50
CA ALA A 85 11.22 18.63 -29.26
C ALA A 85 11.37 18.28 -27.77
N SER A 86 11.70 19.25 -26.91
CA SER A 86 11.76 19.06 -25.45
C SER A 86 10.36 19.00 -24.82
N LEU A 87 9.42 19.79 -25.33
CA LEU A 87 8.01 19.75 -24.94
C LEU A 87 7.35 18.46 -25.41
N GLU A 88 7.65 17.98 -26.61
CA GLU A 88 7.20 16.69 -27.14
C GLU A 88 7.91 15.50 -26.47
N GLY A 89 9.20 15.67 -26.14
CA GLY A 89 10.06 14.66 -25.51
C GLY A 89 9.80 14.47 -24.01
N LYS A 90 9.14 15.41 -23.33
CA LYS A 90 8.59 15.24 -21.98
C LYS A 90 7.29 14.44 -22.00
N GLY A 91 7.32 13.30 -22.70
CA GLY A 91 6.27 12.30 -22.76
C GLY A 91 4.94 12.87 -23.26
N MET A 92 4.58 12.54 -24.49
CA MET A 92 3.17 12.31 -24.74
C MET A 92 2.73 11.29 -23.69
N VAL A 93 2.08 11.76 -22.62
CA VAL A 93 1.28 10.91 -21.77
C VAL A 93 0.36 10.21 -22.77
N ASN A 94 0.56 8.91 -22.96
CA ASN A 94 -0.36 8.14 -23.76
C ASN A 94 -1.64 8.12 -22.95
N ILE A 95 -2.50 9.12 -23.18
CA ILE A 95 -3.70 9.37 -22.37
C ILE A 95 -4.55 8.10 -22.30
N ALA A 96 -4.56 7.32 -23.38
CA ALA A 96 -5.22 6.02 -23.42
C ALA A 96 -4.58 4.99 -22.47
N GLU A 97 -3.26 4.93 -22.37
CA GLU A 97 -2.55 4.01 -21.46
C GLU A 97 -2.69 4.43 -20.00
N GLU A 98 -2.58 5.72 -19.69
CA GLU A 98 -2.81 6.20 -18.33
C GLU A 98 -4.29 6.10 -17.91
N GLU A 99 -5.24 6.25 -18.82
CA GLU A 99 -6.65 5.97 -18.55
C GLU A 99 -6.88 4.49 -18.24
N LEU A 100 -6.20 3.58 -18.93
CA LEU A 100 -6.27 2.15 -18.64
C LEU A 100 -5.66 1.84 -17.27
N ASN A 101 -4.47 2.37 -16.97
CA ASN A 101 -3.82 2.22 -15.67
C ASN A 101 -4.69 2.77 -14.53
N LEU A 102 -5.34 3.92 -14.75
CA LEU A 102 -6.24 4.52 -13.76
C LEU A 102 -7.45 3.62 -13.51
N ARG A 103 -8.06 3.04 -14.55
CA ARG A 103 -9.19 2.10 -14.40
C ARG A 103 -8.77 0.85 -13.65
N GLU A 104 -7.63 0.25 -13.99
CA GLU A 104 -7.13 -0.94 -13.31
C GLU A 104 -6.88 -0.66 -11.82
N LEU A 105 -6.24 0.48 -11.51
CA LEU A 105 -5.96 0.86 -10.12
C LEU A 105 -7.25 1.17 -9.36
N GLN A 106 -8.28 1.72 -10.01
CA GLN A 106 -9.60 1.93 -9.43
C GLN A 106 -10.30 0.61 -9.12
N GLU A 107 -10.25 -0.39 -10.01
CA GLU A 107 -10.80 -1.73 -9.76
C GLU A 107 -10.06 -2.45 -8.62
N GLN A 108 -8.73 -2.35 -8.59
CA GLN A 108 -7.92 -2.87 -7.49
C GLN A 108 -8.30 -2.20 -6.16
N LYS A 109 -8.44 -0.86 -6.16
CA LYS A 109 -8.89 -0.11 -4.98
C LYS A 109 -10.26 -0.58 -4.51
N GLN A 110 -11.24 -0.72 -5.40
CA GLN A 110 -12.58 -1.18 -5.05
C GLN A 110 -12.55 -2.59 -4.45
N THR A 111 -11.74 -3.49 -5.03
CA THR A 111 -11.57 -4.86 -4.52
C THR A 111 -10.95 -4.87 -3.12
N LEU A 112 -9.93 -4.04 -2.90
CA LEU A 112 -9.30 -3.88 -1.59
C LEU A 112 -10.26 -3.27 -0.56
N GLU A 113 -11.03 -2.25 -0.94
CA GLU A 113 -12.03 -1.61 -0.07
C GLU A 113 -13.12 -2.61 0.34
N PHE A 114 -13.63 -3.40 -0.60
CA PHE A 114 -14.59 -4.46 -0.32
C PHE A 114 -14.02 -5.50 0.65
N THR A 115 -12.79 -5.95 0.39
CA THR A 115 -12.11 -6.95 1.24
C THR A 115 -11.85 -6.41 2.65
N ALA A 116 -11.42 -5.15 2.77
CA ALA A 116 -11.21 -4.48 4.04
C ALA A 116 -12.52 -4.33 4.83
N GLN A 117 -13.62 -3.97 4.17
CA GLN A 117 -14.94 -3.92 4.78
C GLN A 117 -15.41 -5.29 5.27
N ALA A 118 -15.20 -6.34 4.47
CA ALA A 118 -15.52 -7.71 4.85
C ALA A 118 -14.73 -8.17 6.09
N TYR A 119 -13.42 -7.88 6.13
CA TYR A 119 -12.61 -8.18 7.32
C TYR A 119 -12.98 -7.35 8.54
N ALA A 120 -13.30 -6.07 8.37
CA ALA A 120 -13.73 -5.21 9.47
C ALA A 120 -15.05 -5.72 10.07
N LEU A 121 -16.00 -6.12 9.22
CA LEU A 121 -17.24 -6.76 9.63
C LEU A 121 -16.95 -8.07 10.38
N ALA A 122 -16.20 -9.00 9.77
CA ALA A 122 -15.87 -10.28 10.40
C ALA A 122 -15.17 -10.11 11.77
N HIS A 123 -14.25 -9.16 11.88
CA HIS A 123 -13.58 -8.85 13.13
C HIS A 123 -14.55 -8.37 14.21
N ARG A 124 -15.48 -7.47 13.86
CA ARG A 124 -16.49 -6.98 14.79
C ARG A 124 -17.41 -8.10 15.27
N GLU A 125 -17.97 -8.88 14.34
CA GLU A 125 -18.88 -9.98 14.67
C GLU A 125 -18.17 -11.04 15.54
N LEU A 126 -16.92 -11.40 15.23
CA LEU A 126 -16.14 -12.32 16.06
C LEU A 126 -15.87 -11.75 17.46
N LYS A 127 -15.54 -10.46 17.55
CA LYS A 127 -15.29 -9.81 18.84
C LYS A 127 -16.55 -9.78 19.70
N GLU A 128 -17.70 -9.48 19.11
CA GLU A 128 -19.00 -9.49 19.79
C GLU A 128 -19.38 -10.91 20.24
N ALA A 129 -19.26 -11.91 19.35
CA ALA A 129 -19.51 -13.31 19.69
C ALA A 129 -18.61 -13.83 20.81
N VAL A 130 -17.31 -13.48 20.81
CA VAL A 130 -16.38 -13.83 21.89
C VAL A 130 -16.77 -13.13 23.20
N SER A 131 -17.20 -11.87 23.15
CA SER A 131 -17.64 -11.13 24.33
C SER A 131 -18.91 -11.72 24.93
N GLU A 132 -19.90 -12.03 24.11
CA GLU A 132 -21.16 -12.65 24.53
C GLU A 132 -20.91 -14.05 25.10
N TYR A 133 -20.10 -14.86 24.42
CA TYR A 133 -19.69 -16.16 24.90
C TYR A 133 -19.01 -16.04 26.27
N LYS A 134 -18.05 -15.13 26.43
CA LYS A 134 -17.37 -14.91 27.70
C LYS A 134 -18.34 -14.52 28.82
N GLN A 135 -19.25 -13.57 28.59
CA GLN A 135 -20.19 -13.11 29.60
C GLN A 135 -21.11 -14.26 30.06
N SER A 136 -21.72 -14.96 29.11
CA SER A 136 -22.63 -16.08 29.38
C SER A 136 -21.90 -17.25 30.07
N TYR A 137 -20.72 -17.59 29.56
CA TYR A 137 -19.88 -18.67 30.10
C TYR A 137 -19.39 -18.35 31.51
N HIS A 138 -18.96 -17.11 31.76
CA HIS A 138 -18.50 -16.66 33.06
C HIS A 138 -19.60 -16.78 34.11
N SER A 139 -20.79 -16.23 33.85
CA SER A 139 -21.90 -16.32 34.81
C SER A 139 -22.34 -17.77 35.07
N ARG A 140 -22.36 -18.63 34.04
CA ARG A 140 -22.66 -20.06 34.20
C ARG A 140 -21.58 -20.77 35.04
N LEU A 141 -20.31 -20.48 34.78
CA LEU A 141 -19.18 -21.05 35.50
C LEU A 141 -19.18 -20.60 36.96
N GLU A 142 -19.32 -19.31 37.26
CA GLU A 142 -19.42 -18.79 38.63
C GLU A 142 -20.56 -19.45 39.42
N ALA A 143 -21.74 -19.60 38.80
CA ALA A 143 -22.88 -20.24 39.42
C ALA A 143 -22.62 -21.71 39.74
N ARG A 144 -21.99 -22.45 38.81
CA ARG A 144 -21.64 -23.86 39.00
C ARG A 144 -20.55 -24.06 40.04
N ILE A 145 -19.50 -23.23 40.03
CA ILE A 145 -18.44 -23.28 41.05
C ILE A 145 -19.04 -22.98 42.42
N THR A 146 -19.88 -21.95 42.52
CA THR A 146 -20.56 -21.60 43.78
C THR A 146 -21.44 -22.74 44.27
N HIS A 147 -22.22 -23.36 43.38
CA HIS A 147 -23.05 -24.51 43.72
C HIS A 147 -22.23 -25.66 44.30
N TYR A 148 -21.16 -26.08 43.61
CA TYR A 148 -20.27 -27.11 44.10
C TYR A 148 -19.62 -26.72 45.42
N CYS A 149 -19.08 -25.50 45.52
CA CYS A 149 -18.46 -25.00 46.74
C CYS A 149 -19.42 -25.05 47.93
N GLN A 150 -20.68 -24.68 47.77
CA GLN A 150 -21.67 -24.69 48.84
C GLN A 150 -22.12 -26.10 49.26
N GLN A 151 -22.04 -27.09 48.36
CA GLN A 151 -22.26 -28.48 48.71
C GLN A 151 -21.06 -29.11 49.42
N ILE A 152 -19.87 -28.70 49.00
CA ILE A 152 -18.57 -29.26 49.40
C ILE A 152 -18.08 -28.68 50.72
N THR A 153 -18.31 -27.39 50.93
CA THR A 153 -17.81 -26.64 52.08
C THR A 153 -18.89 -26.46 53.14
N PRO A 154 -18.52 -26.41 54.44
CA PRO A 154 -19.46 -26.09 55.52
C PRO A 154 -20.09 -24.69 55.34
N GLU A 155 -19.38 -23.77 54.70
CA GLU A 155 -19.76 -22.36 54.56
C GLU A 155 -20.80 -22.16 53.44
N LYS A 156 -22.07 -22.46 53.74
CA LYS A 156 -23.19 -22.36 52.78
C LYS A 156 -23.41 -20.97 52.15
N HIS A 157 -22.90 -19.91 52.77
CA HIS A 157 -23.04 -18.53 52.27
C HIS A 157 -21.86 -18.08 51.39
N ARG A 158 -20.85 -18.93 51.22
CA ARG A 158 -19.70 -18.64 50.37
C ARG A 158 -20.13 -18.57 48.91
N LYS A 159 -19.76 -17.50 48.22
CA LYS A 159 -19.95 -17.35 46.77
C LYS A 159 -18.60 -17.22 46.09
N VAL A 160 -18.42 -17.92 44.98
CA VAL A 160 -17.20 -17.77 44.17
C VAL A 160 -17.46 -16.75 43.08
N MET A 161 -16.51 -15.84 42.91
CA MET A 161 -16.55 -14.80 41.90
C MET A 161 -15.33 -14.95 41.00
N LEU A 162 -15.53 -14.73 39.72
CA LEU A 162 -14.51 -14.66 38.70
C LEU A 162 -14.42 -13.21 38.20
N ASP A 163 -13.25 -12.79 37.73
CA ASP A 163 -13.11 -11.56 36.97
C ASP A 163 -13.00 -11.84 35.46
N GLU A 164 -12.91 -10.78 34.64
CA GLU A 164 -12.79 -10.92 33.18
C GLU A 164 -11.57 -11.74 32.72
N GLN A 165 -10.56 -11.89 33.58
CA GLN A 165 -9.36 -12.70 33.36
C GLN A 165 -9.44 -14.08 34.00
N PHE A 166 -10.61 -14.49 34.51
CA PHE A 166 -10.86 -15.73 35.24
C PHE A 166 -10.07 -15.87 36.56
N ASN A 167 -9.66 -14.76 37.19
CA ASN A 167 -9.09 -14.82 38.52
C ASN A 167 -10.20 -15.11 39.55
N LEU A 168 -9.94 -16.10 40.40
CA LEU A 168 -10.89 -16.55 41.42
C LEU A 168 -10.78 -15.69 42.68
N SER A 169 -11.93 -15.25 43.16
CA SER A 169 -12.10 -14.67 44.49
C SER A 169 -13.34 -15.25 45.15
N VAL A 170 -13.48 -15.02 46.46
CA VAL A 170 -14.60 -15.56 47.22
C VAL A 170 -15.28 -14.42 47.96
N SER A 171 -16.61 -14.40 47.98
CA SER A 171 -17.39 -13.53 48.84
C SER A 171 -17.93 -14.32 50.03
N GLU A 172 -17.60 -13.87 51.23
CA GLU A 172 -18.14 -14.38 52.48
C GLU A 172 -18.96 -13.27 53.14
N GLU A 173 -20.26 -13.50 53.32
CA GLU A 173 -21.20 -12.51 53.90
C GLU A 173 -21.14 -11.12 53.23
N GLY A 174 -20.89 -11.10 51.92
CA GLY A 174 -20.80 -9.87 51.12
C GLY A 174 -19.43 -9.19 51.15
N ARG A 175 -18.42 -9.76 51.83
CA ARG A 175 -17.04 -9.25 51.80
C ARG A 175 -16.18 -10.07 50.84
N PRO A 176 -15.45 -9.42 49.92
CA PRO A 176 -14.49 -10.12 49.08
C PRO A 176 -13.28 -10.57 49.91
N VAL A 177 -12.93 -11.84 49.79
CA VAL A 177 -11.81 -12.52 50.43
C VAL A 177 -10.95 -13.11 49.31
N SER A 178 -9.65 -12.84 49.36
CA SER A 178 -8.72 -13.42 48.40
C SER A 178 -8.49 -14.90 48.74
N LEU A 179 -8.32 -15.75 47.72
CA LEU A 179 -8.00 -17.16 47.94
C LEU A 179 -6.74 -17.35 48.81
N SER A 180 -5.78 -16.43 48.74
CA SER A 180 -4.55 -16.50 49.55
C SER A 180 -4.79 -16.38 51.06
N GLN A 181 -5.92 -15.81 51.47
CA GLN A 181 -6.31 -15.65 52.87
C GLN A 181 -7.06 -16.87 53.41
N LEU A 182 -7.49 -17.79 52.54
CA LEU A 182 -8.17 -19.00 52.92
C LEU A 182 -7.18 -20.07 53.41
N SER A 183 -7.66 -20.95 54.28
CA SER A 183 -6.90 -22.13 54.68
C SER A 183 -6.55 -22.98 53.47
N LYS A 184 -5.47 -23.76 53.56
CA LYS A 184 -5.08 -24.68 52.49
C LYS A 184 -6.24 -25.62 52.10
N GLY A 185 -6.95 -26.18 53.08
CA GLY A 185 -8.09 -27.07 52.83
C GLY A 185 -9.27 -26.38 52.12
N ALA A 186 -9.59 -25.14 52.50
CA ALA A 186 -10.64 -24.38 51.82
C ALA A 186 -10.26 -24.07 50.36
N ARG A 187 -9.00 -23.74 50.09
CA ARG A 187 -8.50 -23.58 48.72
C ARG A 187 -8.62 -24.87 47.92
N ASP A 188 -8.21 -26.01 48.48
CA ASP A 188 -8.27 -27.31 47.80
C ASP A 188 -9.72 -27.68 47.42
N GLN A 189 -10.68 -27.43 48.31
CA GLN A 189 -12.11 -27.63 48.07
C GLN A 189 -12.65 -26.72 46.95
N ILE A 190 -12.25 -25.44 46.93
CA ILE A 190 -12.62 -24.52 45.86
C ILE A 190 -12.04 -24.98 44.52
N TYR A 191 -10.77 -25.37 44.47
CA TYR A 191 -10.16 -25.86 43.23
C TYR A 191 -10.83 -27.15 42.72
N LEU A 192 -11.25 -28.04 43.61
CA LEU A 192 -12.03 -29.21 43.23
C LEU A 192 -13.39 -28.81 42.66
N SER A 193 -14.08 -27.86 43.31
CA SER A 193 -15.35 -27.29 42.83
C SER A 193 -15.21 -26.69 41.42
N VAL A 194 -14.09 -26.02 41.15
CA VAL A 194 -13.75 -25.48 39.83
C VAL A 194 -13.60 -26.60 38.80
N ARG A 195 -12.87 -27.67 39.12
CA ARG A 195 -12.71 -28.80 38.21
C ARG A 195 -14.06 -29.44 37.85
N PHE A 196 -14.96 -29.58 38.80
CA PHE A 196 -16.30 -30.13 38.56
C PHE A 196 -17.16 -29.19 37.71
N ALA A 197 -17.16 -27.90 38.04
CA ALA A 197 -17.88 -26.90 37.28
C ALA A 197 -17.41 -26.83 35.83
N VAL A 198 -16.09 -26.91 35.59
CA VAL A 198 -15.52 -26.95 34.23
C VAL A 198 -15.90 -28.25 33.52
N ALA A 199 -15.83 -29.39 34.20
CA ALA A 199 -16.23 -30.67 33.61
C ALA A 199 -17.71 -30.68 33.19
N ASP A 200 -18.61 -30.15 34.04
CA ASP A 200 -20.03 -29.95 33.71
C ASP A 200 -20.24 -29.09 32.49
N LEU A 201 -19.54 -27.95 32.47
CA LEU A 201 -19.78 -26.92 31.47
C LEU A 201 -19.24 -27.33 30.10
N LEU A 202 -18.14 -28.09 30.07
CA LEU A 202 -17.58 -28.68 28.85
C LEU A 202 -18.41 -29.86 28.33
N ALA A 203 -18.99 -30.64 29.23
CA ALA A 203 -19.66 -31.87 28.86
C ALA A 203 -21.11 -31.67 28.40
N GLU A 204 -21.72 -30.51 28.71
CA GLU A 204 -23.11 -30.14 28.43
C GLU A 204 -24.13 -31.24 28.76
N ASN A 205 -24.35 -32.19 27.84
CA ASN A 205 -25.30 -33.30 27.95
C ASN A 205 -24.66 -34.64 28.36
N TYR A 206 -23.34 -34.71 28.45
CA TYR A 206 -22.60 -35.91 28.82
C TYR A 206 -22.04 -35.81 30.24
N ALA A 207 -21.89 -36.94 30.91
CA ALA A 207 -21.15 -37.00 32.18
C ALA A 207 -19.73 -37.48 31.90
N LEU A 208 -18.77 -36.56 31.91
CA LEU A 208 -17.35 -36.93 31.71
C LEU A 208 -16.79 -37.61 32.97
N PRO A 209 -16.06 -38.72 32.82
CA PRO A 209 -15.36 -39.35 33.94
C PRO A 209 -14.27 -38.41 34.45
N ILE A 210 -14.05 -38.41 35.77
CA ILE A 210 -12.97 -37.65 36.42
C ILE A 210 -11.89 -38.60 36.88
N ILE A 211 -10.66 -38.37 36.41
CA ILE A 211 -9.47 -39.10 36.84
C ILE A 211 -8.71 -38.24 37.84
N LEU A 212 -8.46 -38.78 39.03
CA LEU A 212 -7.70 -38.16 40.10
C LEU A 212 -6.43 -38.98 40.30
N ASP A 213 -5.26 -38.38 40.06
CA ASP A 213 -3.97 -39.01 40.24
C ASP A 213 -3.32 -38.47 41.52
N ASP A 214 -3.21 -39.32 42.55
CA ASP A 214 -2.60 -39.04 43.87
C ASP A 214 -2.96 -37.67 44.47
N SER A 215 -4.18 -37.20 44.19
CA SER A 215 -4.55 -35.79 44.37
C SER A 215 -4.68 -35.36 45.84
N PHE A 216 -4.67 -36.30 46.78
CA PHE A 216 -4.99 -36.05 48.20
C PHE A 216 -3.89 -36.47 49.18
N THR A 217 -2.68 -36.79 48.70
CA THR A 217 -1.54 -37.27 49.50
C THR A 217 -1.10 -36.34 50.64
N THR A 218 -1.45 -35.04 50.60
CA THR A 218 -1.10 -34.05 51.65
C THR A 218 -2.29 -33.62 52.52
N SER A 219 -3.41 -34.32 52.42
CA SER A 219 -4.64 -34.06 53.17
C SER A 219 -4.64 -34.79 54.51
N ASP A 220 -5.18 -34.15 55.55
CA ASP A 220 -5.44 -34.82 56.84
C ASP A 220 -6.75 -35.63 56.79
N ALA A 221 -7.02 -36.42 57.83
CA ALA A 221 -8.19 -37.28 57.91
C ALA A 221 -9.51 -36.52 57.74
N THR A 222 -9.61 -35.31 58.30
CA THR A 222 -10.80 -34.46 58.18
C THR A 222 -11.01 -34.04 56.73
N ARG A 223 -9.94 -33.57 56.06
CA ARG A 223 -9.98 -33.18 54.64
C ARG A 223 -10.29 -34.35 53.72
N LEU A 224 -9.71 -35.52 53.96
CA LEU A 224 -10.00 -36.74 53.21
C LEU A 224 -11.48 -37.16 53.34
N THR A 225 -12.04 -37.06 54.55
CA THR A 225 -13.45 -37.36 54.79
C THR A 225 -14.37 -36.40 54.03
N SER A 226 -14.06 -35.11 54.04
CA SER A 226 -14.78 -34.13 53.23
C SER A 226 -14.68 -34.47 51.75
N MET A 227 -13.47 -34.71 51.22
CA MET A 227 -13.24 -35.06 49.81
C MET A 227 -14.00 -36.32 49.38
N LYS A 228 -14.01 -37.35 50.22
CA LYS A 228 -14.79 -38.55 49.98
C LYS A 228 -16.28 -38.25 49.87
N SER A 229 -16.84 -37.51 50.83
CA SER A 229 -18.28 -37.17 50.84
C SER A 229 -18.71 -36.46 49.56
N ILE A 230 -17.83 -35.65 49.00
CA ILE A 230 -18.06 -34.90 47.76
C ILE A 230 -18.07 -35.83 46.56
N ILE A 231 -17.06 -36.70 46.47
CA ILE A 231 -16.95 -37.70 45.40
C ILE A 231 -18.15 -38.63 45.45
N ASP A 232 -18.55 -39.09 46.65
CA ASP A 232 -19.71 -39.95 46.85
C ASP A 232 -21.01 -39.26 46.39
N ALA A 233 -21.18 -37.96 46.66
CA ALA A 233 -22.34 -37.20 46.21
C ALA A 233 -22.40 -37.08 44.68
N GLU A 234 -21.26 -36.89 44.03
CA GLU A 234 -21.17 -36.76 42.57
C GLU A 234 -21.06 -38.09 41.83
N ALA A 235 -20.74 -39.19 42.51
CA ALA A 235 -20.57 -40.51 41.91
C ALA A 235 -21.88 -41.05 41.28
N ALA A 236 -23.04 -40.53 41.71
CA ALA A 236 -24.33 -40.81 41.07
C ALA A 236 -24.44 -40.19 39.67
N ASN A 237 -23.72 -39.11 39.40
CA ASN A 237 -23.80 -38.34 38.16
C ASN A 237 -22.68 -38.69 37.18
N ARG A 238 -21.51 -39.14 37.67
CA ARG A 238 -20.34 -39.46 36.83
C ARG A 238 -19.44 -40.52 37.45
N GLN A 239 -18.63 -41.14 36.61
CA GLN A 239 -17.59 -42.05 37.06
C GLN A 239 -16.37 -41.30 37.62
N PHE A 240 -15.88 -41.73 38.78
CA PHE A 240 -14.61 -41.30 39.35
C PHE A 240 -13.59 -42.43 39.26
N ILE A 241 -12.39 -42.12 38.81
CA ILE A 241 -11.24 -43.03 38.76
C ILE A 241 -10.15 -42.41 39.62
N LEU A 242 -9.84 -43.05 40.74
CA LEU A 242 -8.78 -42.61 41.63
C LEU A 242 -7.57 -43.52 41.46
N LEU A 243 -6.46 -42.94 41.01
CA LEU A 243 -5.15 -43.58 41.01
C LEU A 243 -4.46 -43.18 42.30
N ALA A 244 -4.25 -44.14 43.20
CA ALA A 244 -3.62 -43.88 44.48
C ALA A 244 -2.76 -45.05 44.94
N HIS A 245 -1.68 -44.74 45.67
CA HIS A 245 -0.80 -45.73 46.29
C HIS A 245 -1.13 -46.02 47.77
N ASP A 246 -1.90 -45.15 48.43
CA ASP A 246 -2.26 -45.28 49.83
C ASP A 246 -3.45 -46.24 50.03
N THR A 247 -3.37 -47.11 51.04
CA THR A 247 -4.43 -48.05 51.38
C THR A 247 -5.67 -47.38 51.99
N LEU A 248 -5.57 -46.12 52.44
CA LEU A 248 -6.70 -45.35 52.95
C LEU A 248 -7.86 -45.21 51.93
N TYR A 249 -7.55 -45.21 50.63
CA TYR A 249 -8.56 -45.06 49.58
C TYR A 249 -9.29 -46.37 49.22
N THR A 250 -8.87 -47.52 49.76
CA THR A 250 -9.51 -48.81 49.49
C THR A 250 -10.99 -48.84 49.87
N GLN A 251 -11.41 -47.99 50.81
CA GLN A 251 -12.80 -47.86 51.25
C GLN A 251 -13.63 -46.84 50.45
N TRP A 252 -13.06 -46.23 49.40
CA TRP A 252 -13.72 -45.19 48.60
C TRP A 252 -14.48 -45.74 47.39
N GLY A 253 -14.27 -47.01 47.05
CA GLY A 253 -14.94 -47.61 45.91
C GLY A 253 -14.46 -49.02 45.60
N THR A 254 -14.67 -49.43 44.35
CA THR A 254 -14.22 -50.75 43.88
C THR A 254 -12.71 -50.72 43.61
N GLN A 255 -11.95 -51.54 44.34
CA GLN A 255 -10.51 -51.62 44.16
C GLN A 255 -10.16 -52.40 42.88
N ILE A 256 -9.30 -51.81 42.05
CA ILE A 256 -8.67 -52.48 40.91
C ILE A 256 -7.17 -52.52 41.18
N ARG A 257 -6.60 -53.72 41.30
CA ARG A 257 -5.17 -53.91 41.50
C ARG A 257 -4.51 -54.16 40.14
N ILE A 258 -3.53 -53.33 39.80
CA ILE A 258 -2.70 -53.52 38.60
C ILE A 258 -1.44 -54.26 39.05
N ASP A 259 -1.40 -55.56 38.80
CA ASP A 259 -0.18 -56.34 39.02
C ASP A 259 0.80 -56.06 37.87
N LYS A 260 2.07 -55.83 38.20
CA LYS A 260 3.12 -55.73 37.17
C LYS A 260 3.41 -57.14 36.67
N GLU A 261 3.28 -57.34 35.35
CA GLU A 261 3.84 -58.51 34.66
C GLU A 261 5.36 -58.62 34.86
#